data_AF-A0A7G8Q1S6-F1
#
_entry.id   AF-A0A7G8Q1S6-F1
#
_cell.length_a   1.000
_cell.length_b   1.000
_cell.length_c   1.000
_cell.angle_alpha   90.00
_cell.angle_beta   90.00
_cell.angle_gamma   90.00
#
_symmetry.space_group_name_H-M   'P 1'
#
loop_
_entity.id
_entity.type
_entity.pdbx_description
1 polymer ?
#
loop_
_entity_poly.entity_id
_entity_poly.type
_entity_poly.pdbx_seq_one_letter_code
_entity_poly.pdbx_strand_id
1 'polypeptide(L)'
;MKGIARSLGVSLETLNEWMERHPELRAAMDEGREAEHKVLHNALYKQAEKGNIVAGIFLLKTRHGYREGDQTGVANKVSVTFNVPGALTPEQFRKGRVIEHEPSTDD
;
A
#
# COMPACT_ATOMS: atom_id res chain seq x y z
N MET A 1 11.66 18.19 1.59
CA MET A 1 12.55 18.74 0.55
C MET A 1 12.29 20.21 0.21
N LYS A 2 11.06 20.66 -0.11
CA LYS A 2 10.78 22.09 -0.39
C LYS A 2 11.27 23.06 0.70
N GLY A 3 11.08 22.71 1.98
CA GLY A 3 11.59 23.51 3.10
C GLY A 3 13.12 23.61 3.12
N ILE A 4 13.81 22.48 2.87
CA ILE A 4 15.27 22.41 2.83
C ILE A 4 15.81 23.22 1.65
N ALA A 5 15.22 23.09 0.46
CA ALA A 5 15.59 23.90 -0.70
C ALA A 5 15.46 25.41 -0.41
N ARG A 6 14.35 25.82 0.22
CA ARG A 6 14.14 27.21 0.65
C ARG A 6 15.21 27.66 1.66
N SER A 7 15.53 26.84 2.65
CA SER A 7 16.57 27.15 3.65
C SER A 7 17.97 27.27 3.03
N LEU A 8 18.24 26.51 1.98
CA LEU A 8 19.49 26.57 1.21
C LEU A 8 19.49 27.69 0.15
N GLY A 9 18.37 28.41 -0.04
CA GLY A 9 18.24 29.47 -1.04
C GLY A 9 18.21 28.98 -2.49
N VAL A 10 17.88 27.71 -2.72
CA VAL A 10 17.87 27.10 -4.06
C VAL A 10 16.46 26.66 -4.45
N SER A 11 16.26 26.46 -5.76
CA SER A 11 15.03 25.84 -6.25
C SER A 11 14.95 24.37 -5.84
N LEU A 12 13.74 23.81 -5.77
CA LEU A 12 13.57 22.37 -5.51
C LEU A 12 14.21 21.52 -6.62
N GLU A 13 14.13 21.98 -7.86
CA GLU A 13 14.71 21.32 -9.03
C GLU A 13 16.23 21.23 -8.90
N THR A 14 16.89 22.35 -8.59
CA THR A 14 18.34 22.39 -8.34
C THR A 14 18.75 21.45 -7.20
N LEU A 15 18.01 21.44 -6.09
CA LEU A 15 18.30 20.51 -5.00
C LEU A 15 18.15 19.06 -5.45
N ASN A 16 17.12 18.72 -6.22
CA ASN A 16 16.93 17.36 -6.73
C ASN A 16 18.07 16.95 -7.67
N GLU A 17 18.49 17.82 -8.58
CA GLU A 17 19.65 17.56 -9.45
C GLU A 17 20.92 17.32 -8.64
N TRP A 18 21.15 18.10 -7.58
CA TRP A 18 22.31 17.89 -6.70
C TRP A 18 22.24 16.52 -6.03
N MET A 19 21.07 16.13 -5.52
CA MET A 19 20.87 14.83 -4.87
C MET A 19 21.08 13.64 -5.84
N GLU A 20 20.83 13.83 -7.14
CA GLU A 20 21.09 12.82 -8.17
C GLU A 20 22.57 12.75 -8.57
N ARG A 21 23.23 13.91 -8.70
CA ARG A 21 24.64 14.00 -9.09
C ARG A 21 25.61 13.66 -7.95
N HIS A 22 25.17 13.86 -6.72
CA HIS A 22 25.98 13.73 -5.50
C HIS A 22 25.36 12.68 -4.56
N PRO A 23 25.66 11.38 -4.76
CA PRO A 23 25.12 10.31 -3.90
C PRO A 23 25.50 10.47 -2.42
N GLU A 24 26.62 11.11 -2.12
CA GLU A 24 27.05 11.46 -0.76
C GLU A 24 26.07 12.42 -0.07
N LEU A 25 25.51 13.38 -0.81
CA LEU A 25 24.50 14.29 -0.29
C LEU A 25 23.20 13.54 0.01
N ARG A 26 22.84 12.57 -0.84
CA ARG A 26 21.70 11.67 -0.61
C ARG A 26 21.90 10.84 0.66
N ALA A 27 23.07 10.22 0.81
CA ALA A 27 23.40 9.42 1.98
C ALA A 27 23.33 10.24 3.27
N ALA A 28 23.89 11.45 3.29
CA ALA A 28 23.84 12.34 4.45
C ALA A 28 22.40 12.72 4.83
N MET A 29 21.54 12.98 3.85
CA MET A 29 20.13 13.29 4.09
C MET A 29 19.36 12.08 4.65
N ASP A 30 19.62 10.89 4.14
CA ASP A 30 19.00 9.65 4.62
C ASP A 30 19.48 9.31 6.03
N GLU A 31 20.78 9.50 6.33
CA GLU A 31 21.33 9.36 7.68
C GLU A 31 20.68 10.34 8.66
N GLY A 32 20.51 11.61 8.27
CA GLY A 32 19.83 12.61 9.09
C GLY A 32 18.38 12.23 9.42
N ARG A 33 17.63 11.70 8.44
CA ARG A 33 16.26 11.20 8.64
C ARG A 33 16.23 10.01 9.59
N GLU A 34 17.21 9.11 9.49
CA GLU A 34 17.30 7.95 10.39
C GLU A 34 17.67 8.36 11.82
N ALA A 35 18.54 9.35 11.98
CA ALA A 35 18.84 9.93 13.29
C ALA A 35 17.61 10.60 13.92
N GLU A 36 16.87 11.40 13.15
CA GLU A 36 15.59 12.00 13.57
C GLU A 36 14.59 10.91 13.99
N HIS A 37 14.45 9.86 13.18
CA HIS A 37 13.56 8.74 13.47
C HIS A 37 13.87 8.08 14.81
N LYS A 38 15.16 7.82 15.10
CA LYS A 38 15.59 7.27 16.40
C LYS A 38 15.23 8.17 17.57
N VAL A 39 15.41 9.49 17.42
CA VAL A 39 15.08 10.47 18.47
C VAL A 39 13.57 10.49 18.73
N LEU A 40 12.76 10.60 17.68
CA LEU A 40 11.30 10.61 17.79
C LEU A 40 10.77 9.30 18.36
N HIS A 41 11.30 8.17 17.91
CA HIS A 41 10.98 6.85 18.46
C HIS A 41 11.23 6.81 19.97
N ASN A 42 12.41 7.21 20.43
CA ASN A 42 12.77 7.17 21.84
C ASN A 42 11.91 8.12 22.67
N ALA A 43 11.58 9.31 22.13
CA ALA A 43 10.67 10.23 22.78
C ALA A 43 9.26 9.62 22.92
N LEU A 44 8.75 8.99 21.87
CA LEU A 44 7.44 8.35 21.86
C LEU A 44 7.39 7.17 22.84
N TYR A 45 8.44 6.36 22.89
CA TYR A 45 8.56 5.24 23.83
C TYR A 45 8.51 5.71 25.28
N LYS A 46 9.30 6.74 25.63
CA LYS A 46 9.28 7.34 26.98
C LYS A 46 7.91 7.90 27.36
N GLN A 47 7.12 8.41 26.40
CA GLN A 47 5.76 8.87 26.66
C GLN A 47 4.81 7.69 26.91
N ALA A 48 4.95 6.61 26.14
CA ALA A 48 4.17 5.38 26.35
C ALA A 48 4.42 4.79 27.75
N GLU A 49 5.67 4.71 28.20
CA GLU A 49 6.04 4.24 29.55
C GLU A 49 5.42 5.09 30.67
N LYS A 50 5.22 6.38 30.43
CA LYS A 50 4.57 7.30 31.37
C LYS A 50 3.04 7.22 31.37
N GLY A 51 2.47 6.25 30.64
CA GLY A 51 1.02 6.03 30.57
C GLY A 51 0.31 6.78 29.46
N ASN A 52 1.02 7.37 28.49
CA ASN A 52 0.37 7.88 27.28
C ASN A 52 -0.10 6.71 26.41
N ILE A 53 -1.37 6.35 26.56
CA ILE A 53 -2.00 5.20 25.88
C ILE A 53 -1.93 5.37 24.36
N VAL A 54 -2.07 6.59 23.82
CA VAL A 54 -2.00 6.85 22.38
C VAL A 54 -0.60 6.54 21.83
N ALA A 55 0.45 6.96 22.54
CA ALA A 55 1.82 6.63 22.18
C ALA A 55 2.08 5.12 22.22
N GLY A 56 1.56 4.44 23.26
CA GLY A 56 1.64 2.98 23.38
C GLY A 56 0.95 2.25 22.23
N ILE A 57 -0.30 2.60 21.93
CA ILE A 57 -1.07 2.04 20.82
C ILE A 57 -0.36 2.29 19.49
N PHE A 58 0.16 3.50 19.27
CA PHE A 58 0.87 3.81 18.03
C PHE A 58 2.13 2.94 17.84
N LEU A 59 2.91 2.74 18.90
CA LEU A 59 4.08 1.86 18.87
C LEU A 59 3.68 0.39 18.63
N LEU A 60 2.60 -0.08 19.25
CA LEU A 60 2.07 -1.43 19.00
C LEU A 60 1.64 -1.62 17.54
N LYS A 61 0.95 -0.63 16.96
CA LYS A 61 0.53 -0.69 15.55
C LYS A 61 1.73 -0.72 14.60
N THR A 62 2.73 0.13 14.84
CA THR A 62 3.86 0.31 13.92
C THR A 62 4.97 -0.73 14.06
N ARG A 63 5.27 -1.21 15.28
CA ARG A 63 6.36 -2.18 15.53
C ARG A 63 5.90 -3.62 15.67
N HIS A 64 4.68 -3.82 16.16
CA HIS A 64 4.16 -5.16 16.44
C HIS A 64 3.02 -5.56 15.51
N GLY A 65 2.72 -4.71 14.52
CA GLY A 65 1.69 -4.99 13.51
C GLY A 65 0.28 -5.07 14.10
N TYR A 66 0.05 -4.48 15.29
CA TYR A 66 -1.27 -4.44 15.89
C TYR A 66 -2.22 -3.69 14.95
N ARG A 67 -3.35 -4.30 14.63
CA ARG A 67 -4.38 -3.74 13.76
C ARG A 67 -5.71 -3.87 14.48
N GLU A 68 -6.53 -2.82 14.40
CA GLU A 68 -7.90 -2.84 14.94
C GLU A 68 -8.87 -3.15 13.79
N GLY A 69 -9.82 -4.06 14.04
CA GLY A 69 -10.82 -4.49 13.07
C GLY A 69 -10.53 -5.87 12.46
N ASP A 70 -11.59 -6.61 12.16
CA ASP A 70 -11.51 -7.88 11.44
C ASP A 70 -11.07 -7.61 9.99
N GLN A 71 -9.93 -8.20 9.63
CA GLN A 71 -9.50 -8.26 8.24
C GLN A 71 -10.42 -9.25 7.53
N THR A 72 -11.55 -8.78 7.01
CA THR A 72 -12.12 -9.48 5.86
C THR A 72 -11.11 -9.33 4.73
N GLY A 73 -10.30 -10.39 4.55
CA GLY A 73 -9.09 -10.38 3.72
C GLY A 73 -9.29 -9.77 2.34
N VAL A 74 -8.76 -8.56 2.15
CA VAL A 74 -8.56 -7.92 0.85
C VAL A 74 -7.07 -8.05 0.49
N ALA A 75 -6.64 -9.27 0.25
CA ALA A 75 -5.39 -9.54 -0.47
C ALA A 75 -5.62 -10.85 -1.24
N ASN A 76 -5.95 -10.70 -2.53
CA ASN A 76 -6.14 -11.77 -3.52
C ASN A 76 -7.40 -12.66 -3.40
N LYS A 77 -8.60 -12.07 -3.41
CA LYS A 77 -9.77 -12.79 -3.95
C LYS A 77 -9.99 -12.33 -5.38
N VAL A 78 -9.78 -13.23 -6.35
CA VAL A 78 -10.24 -13.02 -7.73
C VAL A 78 -11.76 -12.86 -7.65
N SER A 79 -12.25 -11.65 -7.88
CA SER A 79 -13.69 -11.38 -7.95
C SER A 79 -14.19 -11.86 -9.32
N VAL A 80 -14.79 -13.04 -9.37
CA VAL A 80 -15.49 -13.51 -10.57
C VAL A 80 -16.90 -12.92 -10.56
N THR A 81 -17.12 -11.89 -11.37
CA THR A 81 -18.45 -11.31 -11.59
C THR A 81 -19.21 -12.13 -12.63
N PHE A 82 -20.19 -12.91 -12.19
CA PHE A 82 -21.08 -13.63 -13.11
C PHE A 82 -22.17 -12.67 -13.62
N ASN A 83 -21.99 -12.14 -14.83
CA ASN A 83 -23.07 -11.45 -15.53
C ASN A 83 -24.03 -12.49 -16.11
N VAL A 84 -25.03 -12.87 -15.31
CA VAL A 84 -26.11 -13.72 -15.81
C VAL A 84 -27.03 -12.84 -16.67
N PRO A 85 -27.29 -13.19 -17.94
CA PRO A 85 -28.26 -12.47 -18.75
C PRO A 85 -29.63 -12.52 -18.08
N GLY A 86 -30.43 -11.46 -18.22
CA GLY A 86 -31.82 -11.45 -17.75
C GLY A 86 -32.60 -12.65 -18.30
N ALA A 87 -33.66 -13.05 -17.59
CA ALA A 87 -34.47 -14.22 -17.95
C ALA A 87 -34.86 -14.19 -19.44
N LEU A 88 -34.38 -15.16 -20.21
CA LEU A 88 -34.71 -15.30 -21.63
C LEU A 88 -36.13 -15.83 -21.77
N THR A 89 -36.86 -15.35 -22.79
CA THR A 89 -38.18 -15.92 -23.09
C THR A 89 -38.03 -17.35 -23.64
N PRO A 90 -39.06 -18.21 -23.51
CA PRO A 90 -39.02 -19.59 -24.01
C PRO A 90 -38.65 -19.72 -25.49
N GLU A 91 -39.00 -18.73 -26.31
CA GLU A 91 -38.67 -18.70 -27.73
C GLU A 91 -37.20 -18.36 -27.99
N GLN A 92 -36.62 -17.46 -27.19
CA GLN A 92 -35.22 -17.07 -27.29
C GLN A 92 -34.28 -18.20 -26.84
N PHE A 93 -34.70 -18.98 -25.85
CA PHE A 93 -33.96 -20.17 -25.40
C PHE A 93 -33.86 -21.23 -26.51
N ARG A 94 -34.95 -21.48 -27.24
CA ARG A 94 -34.98 -22.47 -28.33
C ARG A 94 -34.16 -22.07 -29.57
N LYS A 95 -33.87 -20.78 -29.75
CA LYS A 95 -33.09 -20.26 -30.90
C LYS A 95 -31.59 -20.11 -30.59
N GLY A 96 -31.20 -20.17 -29.31
CA GLY A 96 -29.80 -20.10 -28.88
C GLY A 96 -29.06 -21.40 -29.17
N ARG A 97 -27.86 -21.30 -29.76
CA ARG A 97 -27.04 -22.45 -30.19
C ARG A 97 -26.91 -23.49 -29.08
N VAL A 98 -27.47 -24.67 -29.28
CA VAL A 98 -27.02 -25.88 -28.61
C VAL A 98 -25.59 -26.14 -29.13
N ILE A 99 -24.61 -26.05 -28.24
CA ILE A 99 -23.25 -26.50 -28.57
C ILE A 99 -23.28 -28.01 -28.38
N GLU A 100 -23.44 -28.74 -29.47
CA GLU A 100 -23.32 -30.20 -29.46
C GLU A 100 -21.84 -30.55 -29.25
N HIS A 101 -21.56 -31.30 -28.19
CA HIS A 101 -20.23 -31.83 -27.93
C HIS A 101 -20.15 -33.23 -28.55
N GLU A 102 -19.36 -33.39 -29.62
CA GLU A 102 -18.96 -34.71 -30.07
C GLU A 102 -17.96 -35.30 -29.06
N PRO A 103 -18.19 -36.50 -28.52
CA PRO A 103 -17.23 -37.16 -27.66
C PRO A 103 -15.97 -37.46 -28.48
N SER A 104 -14.81 -36.97 -28.03
CA SER A 104 -13.53 -37.35 -28.60
C SER A 104 -13.29 -38.84 -28.32
N THR A 105 -13.36 -39.65 -29.38
CA THR A 105 -12.86 -41.03 -29.36
C THR A 105 -11.34 -40.93 -29.42
N ASP A 106 -10.68 -40.99 -28.26
CA ASP A 106 -9.22 -41.09 -28.19
C ASP A 106 -8.81 -42.56 -28.45
N ASP A 107 -8.03 -42.78 -29.51
CA ASP A 107 -7.16 -43.96 -29.73
C ASP A 107 -5.81 -43.78 -29.01
#